data_AF-A0A5E4P651-F1
#
_entry.id   AF-A0A5E4P651-F1
#
_cell.length_a   1.000
_cell.length_b   1.000
_cell.length_c   1.000
_cell.angle_alpha   90.00
_cell.angle_beta   90.00
_cell.angle_gamma   90.00
#
_symmetry.space_group_name_H-M   'P 1'
#
loop_
_entity.id
_entity.type
_entity.pdbx_description
1 polymer ?
#
loop_
_entity_poly.entity_id
_entity_poly.type
_entity_poly.pdbx_seq_one_letter_code
_entity_poly.pdbx_strand_id
1 'polypeptide(L)'
;MRQGIGAAMVKRVTRTSEIAKLIRKHGFECSVKLRLGLDKYEKEKGAYLNLIENVEASFFVVHTRTARQTLDNGADFSVYPKCVETGKPIIANGDIKTRAQVEKLRSEGLSGAMIGRAAIENPEIFRKLRLKD
;
A
#
# COMPACT_ATOMS: atom_id res chain seq x y z
N MET A 1 -9.54 -3.98 -17.09
CA MET A 1 -8.35 -4.78 -16.70
C MET A 1 -8.50 -6.20 -17.20
N ARG A 2 -7.90 -6.56 -18.35
CA ARG A 2 -8.10 -7.87 -19.01
C ARG A 2 -6.97 -8.89 -18.81
N GLN A 3 -5.80 -8.51 -18.27
CA GLN A 3 -4.60 -9.37 -18.29
C GLN A 3 -4.23 -10.06 -16.96
N GLY A 4 -5.01 -9.91 -15.89
CA GLY A 4 -4.71 -10.61 -14.62
C GLY A 4 -3.40 -10.20 -13.95
N ILE A 5 -2.89 -9.00 -14.28
CA ILE A 5 -1.69 -8.35 -13.73
C ILE A 5 -2.08 -7.11 -12.89
N GLY A 6 -1.09 -6.48 -12.25
CA GLY A 6 -1.31 -5.27 -11.46
C GLY A 6 -2.25 -5.53 -10.29
N ALA A 7 -3.28 -4.68 -10.14
CA ALA A 7 -4.23 -4.80 -9.02
C ALA A 7 -4.97 -6.16 -8.97
N ALA A 8 -5.09 -6.87 -10.10
CA ALA A 8 -5.68 -8.21 -10.13
C ALA A 8 -4.86 -9.27 -9.38
N MET A 9 -3.58 -8.99 -9.09
CA MET A 9 -2.70 -9.89 -8.33
C MET A 9 -3.06 -9.94 -6.84
N VAL A 10 -3.83 -8.98 -6.32
CA VAL A 10 -4.20 -8.93 -4.89
C VAL A 10 -4.93 -10.19 -4.42
N LYS A 11 -5.71 -10.83 -5.29
CA LYS A 11 -6.42 -12.09 -5.01
C LYS A 11 -5.67 -13.35 -5.42
N ARG A 12 -4.41 -13.22 -5.87
CA ARG A 12 -3.57 -14.32 -6.38
C ARG A 12 -2.40 -14.58 -5.44
N VAL A 13 -2.70 -14.86 -4.17
CA VAL A 13 -1.71 -15.00 -3.09
C VAL A 13 -0.59 -15.97 -3.47
N THR A 14 -0.92 -17.18 -3.93
CA THR A 14 0.06 -18.20 -4.33
C THR A 14 1.04 -17.66 -5.37
N ARG A 15 0.52 -17.05 -6.44
CA ARG A 15 1.35 -16.50 -7.52
C ARG A 15 2.21 -15.32 -7.07
N THR A 16 1.66 -14.43 -6.24
CA THR A 16 2.43 -13.31 -5.67
C THR A 16 3.54 -13.82 -4.75
N SER A 17 3.24 -14.84 -3.93
CA SER A 17 4.21 -15.50 -3.05
C SER A 17 5.35 -16.17 -3.84
N GLU A 18 5.03 -16.88 -4.93
CA GLU A 18 6.02 -17.49 -5.82
C GLU A 18 6.97 -16.45 -6.44
N ILE A 19 6.43 -15.33 -6.92
CA ILE A 19 7.23 -14.23 -7.49
C ILE A 19 8.14 -13.61 -6.41
N ALA A 20 7.59 -13.31 -5.23
CA ALA A 20 8.37 -12.74 -4.13
C ALA A 20 9.49 -13.69 -3.66
N LYS A 21 9.18 -14.99 -3.54
CA LYS A 21 10.17 -16.03 -3.21
C LYS A 21 11.26 -16.13 -4.27
N LEU A 22 10.92 -16.06 -5.55
CA LEU A 22 11.90 -16.11 -6.64
C LEU A 22 12.87 -14.91 -6.59
N ILE A 23 12.36 -13.69 -6.42
CA ILE A 23 13.19 -12.48 -6.30
C ILE A 23 14.17 -12.61 -5.12
N ARG A 24 13.65 -13.02 -3.96
CA ARG A 24 14.45 -13.21 -2.74
C ARG A 24 15.47 -14.34 -2.85
N LYS A 25 15.16 -15.42 -3.58
CA LYS A 25 16.09 -16.51 -3.85
C LYS A 25 17.35 -16.05 -4.58
N HIS A 26 17.25 -14.96 -5.36
CA HIS A 26 18.39 -14.34 -6.05
C HIS A 26 19.06 -13.22 -5.23
N GLY A 27 18.78 -13.12 -3.92
CA GLY A 27 19.45 -12.18 -3.02
C GLY A 27 18.92 -10.75 -3.06
N PHE A 28 17.81 -10.49 -3.76
CA PHE A 28 17.20 -9.17 -3.84
C PHE A 28 16.08 -8.99 -2.80
N GLU A 29 15.97 -7.77 -2.27
CA GLU A 29 14.79 -7.38 -1.50
C GLU A 29 13.56 -7.33 -2.41
N CYS A 30 12.41 -7.72 -1.86
CA CYS A 30 11.14 -7.71 -2.59
C CYS A 30 10.09 -6.98 -1.75
N SER A 31 9.55 -5.89 -2.30
CA SER A 31 8.38 -5.20 -1.72
C SER A 31 7.14 -5.48 -2.55
N VAL A 32 5.96 -5.34 -1.95
CA VAL A 32 4.68 -5.52 -2.66
C VAL A 32 3.84 -4.25 -2.55
N LYS A 33 3.54 -3.63 -3.68
CA LYS A 33 2.58 -2.53 -3.77
C LYS A 33 1.23 -3.03 -4.26
N LEU A 34 0.17 -2.75 -3.49
CA LEU A 34 -1.17 -3.25 -3.76
C LEU A 34 -2.24 -2.15 -3.64
N ARG A 35 -3.44 -2.50 -4.10
CA ARG A 35 -4.71 -1.81 -3.84
C ARG A 35 -5.58 -2.70 -2.96
N LEU A 36 -6.68 -2.17 -2.44
CA LEU A 36 -7.56 -2.88 -1.50
C LEU A 36 -8.33 -4.08 -2.10
N GLY A 37 -8.29 -4.24 -3.42
CA GLY A 37 -9.15 -5.13 -4.18
C GLY A 37 -9.37 -4.57 -5.57
N LEU A 38 -9.99 -5.33 -6.47
CA LEU A 38 -10.48 -4.79 -7.74
C LEU A 38 -11.66 -3.85 -7.50
N ASP A 39 -12.53 -4.17 -6.53
CA ASP A 39 -13.73 -3.43 -6.21
C ASP A 39 -14.06 -3.47 -4.70
N LYS A 40 -15.22 -2.89 -4.34
CA LYS A 40 -15.70 -2.81 -2.96
C LYS A 40 -15.92 -4.19 -2.33
N TYR A 41 -16.46 -5.14 -3.09
CA TYR A 41 -16.71 -6.49 -2.61
C TYR A 41 -15.41 -7.21 -2.24
N GLU A 42 -14.41 -7.17 -3.11
CA GLU A 42 -13.10 -7.79 -2.83
C GLU A 42 -12.41 -7.12 -1.63
N LYS A 43 -12.55 -5.81 -1.47
CA LYS A 43 -12.07 -5.08 -0.29
C LYS A 43 -12.77 -5.56 0.99
N GLU A 44 -14.09 -5.66 0.98
CA GLU A 44 -14.89 -6.10 2.14
C GLU A 44 -14.60 -7.56 2.52
N LYS A 45 -14.25 -8.39 1.54
CA LYS A 45 -13.75 -9.75 1.75
C LYS A 45 -12.29 -9.82 2.21
N GLY A 46 -11.63 -8.68 2.42
CA GLY A 46 -10.27 -8.64 2.96
C GLY A 46 -9.21 -9.13 1.97
N ALA A 47 -9.41 -9.01 0.66
CA ALA A 47 -8.45 -9.50 -0.33
C ALA A 47 -7.02 -8.97 -0.11
N TYR A 48 -6.89 -7.71 0.29
CA TYR A 48 -5.60 -7.08 0.62
C TYR A 48 -4.96 -7.65 1.89
N LEU A 49 -5.74 -7.89 2.96
CA LEU A 49 -5.24 -8.48 4.21
C LEU A 49 -4.74 -9.90 3.96
N ASN A 50 -5.54 -10.71 3.27
CA ASN A 50 -5.17 -12.07 2.90
C ASN A 50 -3.85 -12.12 2.10
N LEU A 51 -3.58 -11.12 1.24
CA LEU A 51 -2.29 -11.01 0.56
C LEU A 51 -1.15 -10.67 1.52
N ILE A 52 -1.34 -9.67 2.39
CA ILE A 52 -0.32 -9.18 3.32
C ILE A 52 0.10 -10.28 4.31
N GLU A 53 -0.86 -11.03 4.84
CA GLU A 53 -0.64 -12.09 5.82
C GLU A 53 0.14 -13.28 5.25
N ASN A 54 -0.07 -13.61 3.96
CA ASN A 54 0.40 -14.85 3.36
C ASN A 54 1.56 -14.68 2.36
N VAL A 55 2.04 -13.45 2.16
CA VAL A 55 3.20 -13.17 1.30
C VAL A 55 4.37 -12.67 2.15
N GLU A 56 5.56 -13.21 1.92
CA GLU A 56 6.78 -12.71 2.53
C GLU A 56 7.43 -11.64 1.64
N ALA A 57 7.40 -10.40 2.11
CA ALA A 57 7.99 -9.23 1.46
C ALA A 57 8.69 -8.35 2.52
N SER A 58 9.69 -7.57 2.12
CA SER A 58 10.39 -6.63 3.01
C SER A 58 9.44 -5.57 3.57
N PHE A 59 8.47 -5.12 2.77
CA PHE A 59 7.39 -4.24 3.20
C PHE A 59 6.23 -4.25 2.19
N PHE A 60 5.07 -3.76 2.63
CA PHE A 60 3.88 -3.62 1.81
C PHE A 60 3.50 -2.15 1.65
N VAL A 61 3.26 -1.72 0.41
CA VAL A 61 2.73 -0.38 0.12
C VAL A 61 1.25 -0.50 -0.20
N VAL A 62 0.40 -0.04 0.70
CA VAL A 62 -1.06 -0.18 0.57
C VAL A 62 -1.64 1.11 0.03
N HIS A 63 -2.09 1.09 -1.24
CA HIS A 63 -2.94 2.15 -1.74
C HIS A 63 -4.38 1.91 -1.29
N THR A 64 -4.93 2.85 -0.53
CA THR A 64 -6.26 2.77 0.13
C THR A 64 -7.47 2.99 -0.80
N ARG A 65 -7.31 2.65 -2.08
CA ARG A 65 -8.39 2.62 -3.07
C ARG A 65 -8.47 1.21 -3.66
N THR A 66 -9.64 0.80 -4.07
CA THR A 66 -9.84 -0.34 -4.97
C THR A 66 -9.41 0.04 -6.38
N ALA A 67 -9.23 -0.93 -7.27
CA ALA A 67 -8.80 -0.66 -8.63
C ALA A 67 -9.88 0.04 -9.49
N ARG A 68 -11.16 -0.17 -9.19
CA ARG A 68 -12.28 0.52 -9.85
C ARG A 68 -12.48 1.97 -9.39
N GLN A 69 -11.94 2.35 -8.24
CA GLN A 69 -12.03 3.73 -7.75
C GLN A 69 -11.12 4.68 -8.54
N THR A 70 -11.69 5.81 -8.94
CA THR A 70 -10.98 6.93 -9.60
C THR A 70 -10.34 7.83 -8.55
N LEU A 71 -9.72 8.93 -9.01
CA LEU A 71 -9.13 9.93 -8.15
C LEU A 71 -10.18 10.72 -7.35
N ASP A 72 -11.42 10.79 -7.86
CA ASP A 72 -12.53 11.51 -7.23
C ASP A 72 -13.07 10.78 -6.00
N ASN A 73 -12.80 9.47 -5.89
CA ASN A 73 -13.10 8.72 -4.69
C ASN A 73 -12.01 8.96 -3.64
N GLY A 74 -12.38 9.29 -2.41
CA GLY A 74 -11.42 9.46 -1.31
C GLY A 74 -10.67 8.16 -0.97
N ALA A 75 -9.41 8.31 -0.59
CA ALA A 75 -8.61 7.27 0.06
C ALA A 75 -9.23 6.83 1.40
N ASP A 76 -9.37 5.52 1.63
CA ASP A 76 -9.90 4.98 2.88
C ASP A 76 -8.77 4.55 3.84
N PHE A 77 -8.40 5.45 4.74
CA PHE A 77 -7.36 5.21 5.75
C PHE A 77 -7.79 4.27 6.89
N SER A 78 -9.09 3.95 7.02
CA SER A 78 -9.59 3.10 8.12
C SER A 78 -9.12 1.64 8.05
N VAL A 79 -8.50 1.23 6.94
CA VAL A 79 -7.96 -0.12 6.73
C VAL A 79 -6.61 -0.35 7.42
N TYR A 80 -5.87 0.71 7.75
CA TYR A 80 -4.51 0.59 8.25
C TYR A 80 -4.36 -0.14 9.59
N PRO A 81 -5.24 0.02 10.59
CA PRO A 81 -5.14 -0.73 11.84
C PRO A 81 -5.02 -2.24 11.61
N LYS A 82 -5.90 -2.81 10.78
CA LYS A 82 -5.85 -4.24 10.43
C LYS A 82 -4.59 -4.62 9.64
N CYS A 83 -4.09 -3.74 8.78
CA CYS A 83 -2.83 -3.98 8.07
C CYS A 83 -1.65 -4.04 9.06
N VAL A 84 -1.61 -3.16 10.06
CA VAL A 84 -0.55 -3.12 11.08
C VAL A 84 -0.61 -4.33 12.00
N GLU A 85 -1.82 -4.78 12.36
CA GLU A 85 -2.05 -5.98 13.19
C GLU A 85 -1.44 -7.25 12.58
N THR A 86 -1.21 -7.30 11.26
CA THR A 86 -0.50 -8.42 10.62
C THR A 86 0.97 -8.54 11.04
N GLY A 87 1.53 -7.52 11.68
CA GLY A 87 2.95 -7.44 12.06
C GLY A 87 3.91 -7.18 10.89
N LYS A 88 3.41 -7.03 9.66
CA LYS A 88 4.23 -6.71 8.48
C LYS A 88 4.51 -5.19 8.42
N PRO A 89 5.68 -4.75 7.89
CA PRO A 89 5.93 -3.32 7.67
C PRO A 89 5.00 -2.73 6.59
N ILE A 90 4.16 -1.76 6.99
CA ILE A 90 3.17 -1.14 6.11
C ILE A 90 3.56 0.30 5.77
N ILE A 91 3.64 0.61 4.48
CA ILE A 91 3.82 1.95 3.93
C ILE A 91 2.46 2.45 3.41
N ALA A 92 2.03 3.59 3.92
CA ALA A 92 0.77 4.19 3.53
C ALA A 92 0.83 4.84 2.15
N ASN A 93 -0.21 4.72 1.32
CA ASN A 93 -0.29 5.37 0.01
C ASN A 93 -1.71 5.84 -0.35
N GLY A 94 -1.79 7.02 -0.96
CA GLY A 94 -3.02 7.64 -1.46
C GLY A 94 -3.39 8.92 -0.70
N ASP A 95 -3.54 10.04 -1.41
CA ASP A 95 -4.02 11.35 -0.91
C ASP A 95 -3.27 11.93 0.32
N ILE A 96 -2.03 11.51 0.55
CA ILE A 96 -1.16 12.09 1.57
C ILE A 96 -0.47 13.31 0.97
N LYS A 97 -0.73 14.48 1.56
CA LYS A 97 -0.24 15.79 1.11
C LYS A 97 0.32 16.65 2.25
N THR A 98 0.06 16.31 3.52
CA THR A 98 0.45 17.15 4.66
C THR A 98 1.28 16.39 5.69
N ARG A 99 2.08 17.13 6.45
CA ARG A 99 2.91 16.56 7.52
C ARG A 99 2.05 15.96 8.64
N ALA A 100 0.96 16.62 9.01
CA ALA A 100 0.01 16.11 9.99
C ALA A 100 -0.56 14.73 9.60
N GLN A 101 -0.83 14.49 8.30
CA GLN A 101 -1.23 13.15 7.84
C GLN A 101 -0.11 12.13 8.06
N VAL A 102 1.14 12.45 7.73
CA VAL A 102 2.28 11.55 7.92
C VAL A 102 2.51 11.24 9.40
N GLU A 103 2.43 12.25 10.28
CA GLU A 103 2.57 12.08 11.73
C GLU A 103 1.47 11.21 12.32
N LYS A 104 0.21 11.42 11.90
CA LYS A 104 -0.92 10.57 12.29
C LYS A 104 -0.67 9.11 11.87
N LEU A 105 -0.32 8.88 10.62
CA LEU A 105 -0.05 7.53 10.10
C LEU A 105 1.09 6.83 10.87
N ARG A 106 2.15 7.58 11.19
CA ARG A 106 3.24 7.07 12.02
C ARG A 106 2.77 6.69 13.42
N SER A 107 1.91 7.50 14.04
CA SER A 107 1.34 7.20 15.37
C SER A 107 0.43 5.97 15.37
N GLU A 108 -0.15 5.62 14.20
CA GLU A 108 -0.97 4.43 14.00
C GLU A 108 -0.13 3.17 13.68
N GLY A 109 1.21 3.26 13.73
CA GLY A 109 2.11 2.13 13.54
C GLY A 109 2.59 1.89 12.10
N LEU A 110 2.29 2.80 11.16
CA LEU A 110 2.79 2.69 9.79
C LEU A 110 4.28 3.03 9.72
N SER A 111 5.02 2.24 8.94
CA SER A 111 6.47 2.37 8.75
C SER A 111 6.84 3.56 7.86
N GLY A 112 5.88 4.15 7.14
CA GLY A 112 6.12 5.31 6.30
C GLY A 112 4.95 5.67 5.39
N ALA A 113 5.19 6.64 4.50
CA ALA A 113 4.23 7.11 3.51
C ALA A 113 4.89 7.21 2.13
N MET A 114 4.19 6.72 1.10
CA MET A 114 4.56 6.87 -0.30
C MET A 114 3.72 7.97 -0.96
N ILE A 115 4.39 8.99 -1.50
CA ILE A 115 3.78 10.17 -2.11
C ILE A 115 3.95 10.09 -3.63
N GLY A 116 2.86 10.29 -4.38
CA GLY A 116 2.84 10.29 -5.85
C GLY A 116 2.47 11.66 -6.41
N ARG A 117 1.18 11.88 -6.71
CA ARG A 117 0.66 13.11 -7.34
C ARG A 117 1.12 14.41 -6.67
N ALA A 118 1.11 14.48 -5.34
CA ALA A 118 1.53 15.69 -4.62
C ALA A 118 3.01 16.03 -4.85
N ALA A 119 3.86 15.06 -5.18
CA ALA A 119 5.26 15.29 -5.54
C ALA A 119 5.41 15.84 -6.97
N ILE A 120 4.48 15.49 -7.87
CA ILE A 120 4.41 16.10 -9.21
C ILE A 120 3.96 17.56 -9.10
N GLU A 121 2.94 17.82 -8.27
CA GLU A 121 2.41 19.18 -8.02
C GLU A 121 3.42 20.08 -7.28
N ASN A 122 4.23 19.50 -6.39
CA ASN A 122 5.18 20.22 -5.56
C ASN A 122 6.43 19.36 -5.29
N PRO A 123 7.52 19.51 -6.07
CA PRO A 123 8.75 18.74 -5.90
C PRO A 123 9.37 18.83 -4.50
N GLU A 124 9.19 19.96 -3.82
CA GLU A 124 9.68 20.21 -2.45
C GLU A 124 8.86 19.50 -1.36
N ILE A 125 7.80 18.76 -1.72
CA ILE A 125 6.89 18.14 -0.75
C ILE A 125 7.64 17.23 0.24
N PHE A 126 8.63 16.47 -0.21
CA PHE A 126 9.37 15.57 0.67
C PHE A 126 10.20 16.31 1.72
N ARG A 127 10.67 17.53 1.42
CA ARG A 127 11.34 18.38 2.41
C ARG A 127 10.31 18.90 3.43
N LYS A 128 9.17 19.43 2.95
CA LYS A 128 8.08 19.93 3.80
C LYS A 128 7.50 18.87 4.74
N LEU A 129 7.43 17.61 4.31
CA LEU A 129 6.94 16.51 5.13
C LEU A 129 7.96 16.02 6.17
N ARG A 130 9.25 16.32 6.01
CA ARG A 130 10.34 15.83 6.89
C ARG A 130 10.83 16.87 7.90
N LEU A 131 10.84 18.15 7.55
CA LEU A 131 11.36 19.19 8.44
C LEU A 131 10.40 19.44 9.60
N LYS A 132 10.97 19.49 10.81
CA LYS A 132 10.38 20.17 11.96
C LYS A 132 10.67 21.65 11.78
N ASP A 133 9.64 22.50 11.88
CA ASP A 133 9.84 23.94 11.98
C ASP A 133 10.73 24.26 13.19
#